data_AF-A0A7C4I133-F1
#
_entry.id   AF-A0A7C4I133-F1
#
_cell.length_a   1.000
_cell.length_b   1.000
_cell.length_c   1.000
_cell.angle_alpha   90.00
_cell.angle_beta   90.00
_cell.angle_gamma   90.00
#
_symmetry.space_group_name_H-M   'P 1'
#
loop_
_entity.id
_entity.type
_entity.pdbx_description
1 polymer ?
#
loop_
_entity_poly.entity_id
_entity_poly.type
_entity_poly.pdbx_seq_one_letter_code
_entity_poly.pdbx_strand_id
1 'polypeptide(L)'
;MNLSLAFVVGGLLLSAIYTFIHYRLLDVVYWPIMIVAAVLGFFAAYILQTLVGIFWALELWVIGAIPFVAPPIAISLLTTLRRRRVAEPVKQVEVVPVQETIVPQVPANNSASPEPSAAPQQSPIQEPANALTYLTVEPVSQGATSSQYTYTEQEMTYTSTKQIDSEDLEDFILDFIDQKKITEITPLQSATADGGLYPALQDEVDVDTTRLTLILKRLTEKGILKIGGIGFKRIACPQCYSCDVMFNISCKSCKSPNISRQRILQHESCGFLGPEERFLEGTRYMCPRCGSEVTIAHEGMESGVSHDVAKVHSSLFMCYQCNEVNNEPYVTFKCVTCGTQFDYNALELKTFYKYVVNVDKLSKTLESNKPIKLIADKIRSFGFAVERNAKIVGASNLPHRVDLMFRRNDQTKVLLIFLKTDRKEEQVNNIMKIMTIKLDVLDADLFLLSYFPLHEEAKRLVEMFNIYYLDSILSRDPEQVALTLFSNSRKISGETRSG
;
A
#
# COMPACT_ATOMS: atom_id res chain seq x y z
N MET A 1 -17.39 -46.52 4.45
CA MET A 1 -16.47 -45.39 4.27
C MET A 1 -17.29 -44.10 4.20
N ASN A 2 -17.41 -43.20 5.19
CA ASN A 2 -17.06 -43.17 6.60
C ASN A 2 -17.91 -42.04 7.22
N LEU A 3 -19.01 -42.36 7.91
CA LEU A 3 -19.75 -41.37 8.70
C LEU A 3 -18.83 -40.75 9.77
N SER A 4 -17.91 -41.56 10.31
CA SER A 4 -16.83 -41.15 11.20
C SER A 4 -15.88 -40.11 10.59
N LEU A 5 -15.60 -40.16 9.29
CA LEU A 5 -14.71 -39.20 8.64
C LEU A 5 -15.41 -37.85 8.44
N ALA A 6 -16.72 -37.85 8.16
CA ALA A 6 -17.51 -36.62 8.07
C ALA A 6 -17.60 -35.88 9.40
N PHE A 7 -17.72 -36.60 10.53
CA PHE A 7 -17.69 -36.01 11.86
C PHE A 7 -16.31 -35.44 12.24
N VAL A 8 -15.23 -36.15 11.89
CA VAL A 8 -13.86 -35.67 12.15
C VAL A 8 -13.53 -34.43 11.31
N VAL A 9 -13.88 -34.45 10.02
CA VAL A 9 -13.64 -33.29 9.13
C VAL A 9 -14.54 -32.11 9.51
N GLY A 10 -15.80 -32.35 9.87
CA GLY A 10 -16.72 -31.31 10.34
C GLY A 10 -16.26 -30.67 11.65
N GLY A 11 -15.78 -31.48 12.60
CA GLY A 11 -15.22 -30.99 13.87
C GLY A 11 -13.95 -30.15 13.68
N LEU A 12 -13.06 -30.57 12.79
CA LEU A 12 -11.84 -29.82 12.46
C LEU A 12 -12.15 -28.49 11.76
N LEU A 13 -13.14 -28.46 10.85
CA LEU A 13 -13.56 -27.24 10.17
C LEU A 13 -14.24 -26.24 11.14
N LEU A 14 -15.13 -26.73 12.01
CA LEU A 14 -15.76 -25.89 13.03
C LEU A 14 -14.75 -25.33 14.04
N SER A 15 -13.76 -26.14 14.44
CA SER A 15 -12.64 -25.70 15.27
C SER A 15 -11.80 -24.62 14.57
N ALA A 16 -11.46 -24.81 13.30
CA ALA A 16 -10.70 -23.83 12.51
C ALA A 16 -11.45 -22.51 12.31
N ILE A 17 -12.77 -22.56 12.06
CA ILE A 17 -13.61 -21.37 11.92
C ILE A 17 -13.75 -20.65 13.27
N TYR A 18 -13.97 -21.39 14.35
CA TYR A 18 -14.08 -20.84 15.70
C TYR A 18 -12.77 -20.16 16.14
N THR A 19 -11.63 -20.82 15.91
CA THR A 19 -10.30 -20.27 16.23
C THR A 19 -9.98 -19.02 15.40
N PHE A 20 -10.34 -18.99 14.11
CA PHE A 20 -10.17 -17.80 13.26
C PHE A 20 -11.05 -16.62 13.70
N ILE A 21 -12.32 -16.87 14.03
CA ILE A 21 -13.25 -15.84 14.50
C ILE A 21 -12.81 -15.30 15.87
N HIS A 22 -12.37 -16.17 16.78
CA HIS A 22 -11.88 -15.75 18.10
C HIS A 22 -10.56 -14.99 18.02
N TYR A 23 -9.61 -15.41 17.17
CA TYR A 23 -8.34 -14.71 16.95
C TYR A 23 -8.56 -13.28 16.43
N ARG A 24 -9.63 -13.07 15.65
CA ARG A 24 -9.97 -11.75 15.09
C ARG A 24 -10.72 -10.84 16.08
N LEU A 25 -11.29 -11.40 17.16
CA LEU A 25 -12.16 -10.69 18.10
C LEU A 25 -11.53 -10.38 19.46
N LEU A 26 -10.49 -11.10 19.89
CA LEU A 26 -9.86 -10.92 21.20
C LEU A 26 -8.34 -10.87 21.04
N ASP A 27 -7.75 -9.74 21.45
CA ASP A 27 -6.32 -9.43 21.36
C ASP A 27 -5.40 -10.60 21.78
N VAL A 28 -4.23 -10.64 21.12
CA VAL A 28 -3.15 -11.66 21.09
C VAL A 28 -2.74 -12.26 22.44
N VAL A 29 -3.09 -11.63 23.56
CA VAL A 29 -2.64 -11.98 24.91
C VAL A 29 -3.48 -13.10 25.56
N TYR A 30 -4.76 -13.26 25.20
CA TYR A 30 -5.64 -14.24 25.87
C TYR A 30 -5.53 -15.67 25.32
N TRP A 31 -5.03 -15.82 24.09
CA TRP A 31 -4.92 -17.10 23.40
C TRP A 31 -4.05 -18.16 24.11
N PRO A 32 -2.80 -17.86 24.54
CA PRO A 32 -1.96 -18.85 25.20
C PRO A 32 -2.51 -19.29 26.56
N ILE A 33 -3.19 -18.39 27.29
CA ILE A 33 -3.73 -18.66 28.64
C ILE A 33 -4.85 -19.71 28.55
N MET A 34 -5.74 -19.59 27.55
CA MET A 34 -6.84 -20.53 27.35
C MET A 34 -6.36 -21.92 26.90
N ILE A 35 -5.31 -21.99 26.08
CA ILE A 35 -4.71 -23.27 25.66
C ILE A 35 -4.11 -24.00 26.86
N VAL A 36 -3.36 -23.30 27.70
CA VAL A 36 -2.75 -23.91 28.90
C VAL A 36 -3.83 -24.42 29.86
N ALA A 37 -4.90 -23.65 30.08
CA ALA A 37 -6.02 -24.07 30.92
C ALA A 37 -6.75 -25.31 30.37
N ALA A 38 -6.96 -25.39 29.06
CA ALA A 38 -7.60 -26.54 28.41
C ALA A 38 -6.77 -27.81 28.52
N VAL A 39 -5.45 -27.70 28.32
CA VAL A 39 -4.52 -28.83 28.46
C VAL A 39 -4.49 -29.33 29.90
N LEU A 40 -4.39 -28.43 30.88
CA LEU A 40 -4.42 -28.80 32.31
C LEU A 40 -5.74 -29.47 32.72
N GLY A 41 -6.87 -28.98 32.22
CA GLY A 41 -8.18 -29.59 32.47
C GLY A 41 -8.30 -31.01 31.90
N PHE A 42 -7.77 -31.24 30.69
CA PHE A 42 -7.76 -32.56 30.07
C PHE A 42 -6.90 -33.56 30.86
N PHE A 43 -5.70 -33.16 31.28
CA PHE A 43 -4.83 -34.01 32.10
C PHE A 43 -5.44 -34.30 33.48
N ALA A 44 -6.08 -33.31 34.11
CA ALA A 44 -6.75 -33.52 35.39
C ALA A 44 -7.92 -34.52 35.28
N ALA A 45 -8.72 -34.43 34.21
CA ALA A 45 -9.80 -35.39 33.94
C ALA A 45 -9.26 -36.80 33.66
N TYR A 46 -8.17 -36.90 32.89
CA TYR A 46 -7.51 -38.17 32.60
C TYR A 46 -6.93 -38.83 33.87
N ILE A 47 -6.25 -38.05 34.72
CA ILE A 47 -5.70 -38.53 35.99
C ILE A 47 -6.84 -39.00 36.92
N LEU A 48 -7.93 -38.23 37.02
CA LEU A 48 -9.10 -38.60 37.82
C LEU A 48 -9.74 -39.90 37.32
N GLN A 49 -9.81 -40.08 35.99
CA GLN A 49 -10.33 -41.30 35.37
C GLN A 49 -9.44 -42.52 35.65
N THR A 50 -8.12 -42.34 35.67
CA THR A 50 -7.17 -43.42 36.03
C THR A 50 -7.18 -43.75 37.53
N LEU A 51 -7.48 -42.80 38.41
CA LEU A 51 -7.49 -43.01 39.85
C LEU A 51 -8.78 -43.66 40.37
N VAL A 52 -9.92 -43.40 39.73
CA VAL A 52 -11.22 -43.85 40.24
C VAL A 52 -11.63 -45.23 39.71
N GLY A 53 -11.04 -45.73 38.62
CA GLY A 53 -11.19 -47.13 38.20
C GLY A 53 -12.64 -47.58 37.94
N ILE A 54 -13.53 -46.68 37.50
CA ILE A 54 -14.95 -47.01 37.27
C ILE A 54 -15.24 -47.15 35.78
N PHE A 55 -15.66 -48.36 35.44
CA PHE A 55 -16.18 -48.83 34.16
C PHE A 55 -17.63 -48.37 33.97
N TRP A 56 -17.90 -47.10 33.71
CA TRP A 56 -19.17 -46.68 33.11
C TRP A 56 -18.91 -45.57 32.09
N ALA A 57 -19.15 -45.90 30.82
CA ALA A 57 -19.04 -45.01 29.67
C ALA A 57 -20.16 -43.97 29.68
N LEU A 58 -20.04 -42.98 30.57
CA LEU A 58 -20.74 -41.71 30.47
C LEU A 58 -19.70 -40.67 30.06
N GLU A 59 -19.92 -40.06 28.90
CA GLU A 59 -18.95 -39.22 28.20
C GLU A 59 -18.41 -38.08 29.06
N LEU A 60 -17.24 -38.31 29.67
CA LEU A 60 -16.46 -37.31 30.42
C LEU A 60 -16.06 -36.09 29.57
N TRP A 61 -16.18 -36.17 28.24
CA TRP A 61 -16.07 -35.02 27.34
C TRP A 61 -17.09 -33.92 27.62
N VAL A 62 -18.28 -34.27 28.13
CA VAL A 62 -19.31 -33.26 28.48
C VAL A 62 -18.86 -32.41 29.66
N ILE A 63 -18.13 -32.99 30.63
CA ILE A 63 -17.59 -32.24 31.80
C ILE A 63 -16.43 -31.34 31.37
N GLY A 64 -15.59 -31.80 30.42
CA GLY A 64 -14.53 -30.99 29.82
C GLY A 64 -15.03 -29.81 28.97
N ALA A 65 -16.28 -29.85 28.49
CA ALA A 65 -16.91 -28.77 27.72
C ALA A 65 -17.60 -27.70 28.60
N ILE A 66 -17.84 -27.94 29.88
CA ILE A 66 -18.47 -26.99 30.81
C ILE A 66 -17.74 -25.62 30.86
N PRO A 67 -16.39 -25.54 30.93
CA PRO A 67 -15.71 -24.24 30.90
C PRO A 67 -15.85 -23.49 29.56
N PHE A 68 -16.27 -24.16 28.47
CA PHE A 68 -16.50 -23.52 27.17
C PHE A 68 -17.92 -22.95 26.99
N VAL A 69 -18.91 -23.44 27.73
CA VAL A 69 -20.33 -23.02 27.59
C VAL A 69 -20.79 -22.05 28.68
N ALA A 70 -20.21 -22.12 29.89
CA ALA A 70 -20.61 -21.27 31.00
C ALA A 70 -20.27 -19.76 30.86
N PRO A 71 -19.12 -19.35 30.29
CA PRO A 71 -18.79 -17.92 30.15
C PRO A 71 -19.71 -17.09 29.21
N PRO A 72 -20.13 -17.57 28.02
CA PRO A 72 -20.93 -16.76 27.10
C PRO A 72 -22.35 -16.46 27.59
N ILE A 73 -22.97 -17.36 28.38
CA ILE A 73 -24.33 -17.14 28.91
C ILE A 73 -24.32 -16.08 30.01
N ALA A 74 -23.32 -16.10 30.91
CA ALA A 74 -23.18 -15.12 31.98
C ALA A 74 -22.87 -13.71 31.45
N ILE A 75 -22.04 -13.60 30.41
CA ILE A 75 -21.70 -12.31 29.77
C ILE A 75 -22.89 -11.76 28.96
N SER A 76 -23.67 -12.62 28.31
CA SER A 76 -24.90 -12.23 27.59
C SER A 76 -26.00 -11.72 28.56
N LEU A 77 -26.14 -12.36 29.72
CA LEU A 77 -27.06 -11.90 30.79
C LEU A 77 -26.59 -10.59 31.46
N LEU A 78 -25.28 -10.42 31.69
CA LEU A 78 -24.75 -9.19 32.28
C LEU A 78 -24.81 -7.98 31.33
N THR A 79 -24.63 -8.19 30.02
CA THR A 79 -24.71 -7.11 29.02
C THR A 79 -26.15 -6.66 28.75
N THR A 80 -27.12 -7.57 28.78
CA THR A 80 -28.56 -7.25 28.66
C THR A 80 -29.10 -6.52 29.90
N LEU A 81 -28.65 -6.89 31.11
CA LEU A 81 -29.00 -6.18 32.34
C LEU A 81 -28.32 -4.80 32.45
N ARG A 82 -27.10 -4.63 31.92
CA ARG A 82 -26.40 -3.34 31.89
C ARG A 82 -27.02 -2.35 30.89
N ARG A 83 -27.55 -2.82 29.75
CA ARG A 83 -28.29 -1.97 28.78
C ARG A 83 -29.61 -1.41 29.34
N ARG A 84 -30.26 -2.10 30.29
CA ARG A 84 -31.50 -1.59 30.91
C ARG A 84 -31.27 -0.47 31.94
N ARG A 85 -30.07 -0.29 32.50
CA ARG A 85 -29.80 0.77 33.50
C ARG A 85 -29.32 2.10 32.93
N VAL A 86 -29.01 2.20 31.64
CA VAL A 86 -28.41 3.42 31.03
C VAL A 86 -29.31 4.07 29.97
N ALA A 87 -30.61 3.75 29.95
CA ALA A 87 -31.58 4.52 29.18
C ALA A 87 -31.93 5.80 29.96
N GLU A 88 -31.11 6.83 29.79
CA GLU A 88 -31.40 8.20 30.19
C GLU A 88 -32.54 8.77 29.28
N PRO A 89 -33.53 9.49 29.82
CA PRO A 89 -34.69 9.91 29.04
C PRO A 89 -34.31 11.02 28.06
N VAL A 90 -34.41 10.72 26.76
CA VAL A 90 -34.25 11.71 25.69
C VAL A 90 -35.46 12.65 25.68
N LYS A 91 -35.20 13.94 25.89
CA LYS A 91 -36.15 15.06 25.85
C LYS A 91 -36.78 15.15 24.45
N GLN A 92 -38.10 15.04 24.37
CA GLN A 92 -38.85 15.15 23.13
C GLN A 92 -38.85 16.61 22.62
N VAL A 93 -38.55 16.78 21.33
CA VAL A 93 -38.81 18.01 20.57
C VAL A 93 -40.24 17.91 20.02
N GLU A 94 -41.04 18.90 20.36
CA GLU A 94 -42.45 19.03 20.01
C GLU A 94 -42.58 19.40 18.51
N VAL A 95 -43.25 18.53 17.74
CA VAL A 95 -43.62 18.77 16.34
C VAL A 95 -45.10 19.09 16.29
N VAL A 96 -45.43 20.29 15.83
CA VAL A 96 -46.80 20.76 15.57
C VAL A 96 -47.41 19.96 14.39
N PRO A 97 -48.64 19.43 14.49
CA PRO A 97 -49.23 18.62 13.42
C PRO A 97 -49.91 19.49 12.35
N VAL A 98 -49.67 19.17 11.08
CA VAL A 98 -50.42 19.66 9.92
C VAL A 98 -51.51 18.64 9.58
N GLN A 99 -52.75 19.14 9.46
CA GLN A 99 -53.97 18.35 9.20
C GLN A 99 -54.03 17.77 7.78
N GLU A 100 -54.43 16.50 7.69
CA GLU A 100 -54.85 15.84 6.45
C GLU A 100 -56.19 16.39 5.96
N THR A 101 -56.27 16.79 4.69
CA THR A 101 -57.54 16.99 3.99
C THR A 101 -57.65 16.01 2.83
N ILE A 102 -58.80 15.35 2.79
CA ILE A 102 -59.23 14.23 1.98
C ILE A 102 -59.35 14.61 0.50
N VAL A 103 -58.87 13.75 -0.42
CA VAL A 103 -59.23 13.79 -1.85
C VAL A 103 -60.20 12.63 -2.16
N PRO A 104 -61.36 12.86 -2.80
CA PRO A 104 -62.34 11.82 -3.10
C PRO A 104 -61.96 10.96 -4.31
N GLN A 105 -62.29 9.66 -4.25
CA GLN A 105 -62.34 8.75 -5.41
C GLN A 105 -63.67 8.89 -6.18
N VAL A 106 -63.70 8.42 -7.45
CA VAL A 106 -64.77 7.73 -8.22
C VAL A 106 -64.69 8.09 -9.73
N PRO A 107 -64.98 7.20 -10.71
CA PRO A 107 -64.76 5.75 -10.82
C PRO A 107 -64.16 5.31 -12.19
N ALA A 108 -63.85 4.02 -12.30
CA ALA A 108 -63.57 3.35 -13.57
C ALA A 108 -64.83 3.25 -14.46
N ASN A 109 -64.67 3.38 -15.78
CA ASN A 109 -65.68 2.98 -16.73
C ASN A 109 -65.07 2.17 -17.89
N ASN A 110 -65.71 1.05 -18.17
CA ASN A 110 -65.37 0.07 -19.20
C ASN A 110 -65.79 0.58 -20.57
N SER A 111 -64.98 0.35 -21.61
CA SER A 111 -65.45 0.29 -23.00
C SER A 111 -64.49 -0.55 -23.85
N ALA A 112 -65.10 -1.41 -24.66
CA ALA A 112 -64.55 -2.54 -25.38
C ALA A 112 -63.66 -2.20 -26.58
N SER A 113 -62.86 -3.20 -26.99
CA SER A 113 -62.22 -3.30 -28.32
C SER A 113 -63.22 -3.15 -29.47
N PRO A 114 -62.74 -2.76 -30.67
CA PRO A 114 -62.62 -3.77 -31.72
C PRO A 114 -61.34 -3.64 -32.59
N GLU A 115 -60.78 -4.79 -32.97
CA GLU A 115 -60.03 -5.00 -34.22
C GLU A 115 -61.03 -5.28 -35.37
N PRO A 116 -60.61 -5.48 -36.64
CA PRO A 116 -59.65 -4.73 -37.46
C PRO A 116 -60.30 -4.35 -38.82
N SER A 117 -59.77 -3.34 -39.54
CA SER A 117 -60.21 -3.12 -40.93
C SER A 117 -59.06 -2.68 -41.84
N ALA A 118 -58.70 -3.62 -42.71
CA ALA A 118 -58.44 -3.51 -44.15
C ALA A 118 -57.56 -2.37 -44.70
N ALA A 119 -56.51 -2.81 -45.42
CA ALA A 119 -55.76 -2.05 -46.41
C ALA A 119 -56.67 -1.43 -47.51
N PRO A 120 -56.18 -0.37 -48.19
CA PRO A 120 -55.99 -0.54 -49.63
C PRO A 120 -54.74 0.15 -50.21
N GLN A 121 -54.08 -0.60 -51.11
CA GLN A 121 -53.62 -0.27 -52.47
C GLN A 121 -52.64 0.90 -52.75
N GLN A 122 -51.53 0.50 -53.38
CA GLN A 122 -50.60 1.24 -54.28
C GLN A 122 -51.38 1.90 -55.44
N SER A 123 -50.97 2.95 -56.17
CA SER A 123 -49.70 3.57 -56.63
C SER A 123 -50.09 4.91 -57.35
N PRO A 124 -49.27 5.64 -58.16
CA PRO A 124 -47.81 5.71 -58.36
C PRO A 124 -47.24 7.15 -58.19
N ILE A 125 -45.93 7.29 -57.91
CA ILE A 125 -45.21 8.55 -58.15
C ILE A 125 -43.96 8.26 -58.99
N GLN A 126 -43.83 9.09 -60.03
CA GLN A 126 -42.85 9.06 -61.11
C GLN A 126 -41.43 9.40 -60.60
N GLU A 127 -40.44 8.71 -61.19
CA GLU A 127 -39.02 9.10 -61.16
C GLU A 127 -38.79 10.46 -61.86
N PRO A 128 -37.70 11.15 -61.49
CA PRO A 128 -36.66 11.25 -62.51
C PRO A 128 -35.25 10.92 -61.99
N ALA A 129 -34.59 10.09 -62.80
CA ALA A 129 -33.19 10.09 -63.21
C ALA A 129 -32.17 10.93 -62.40
N ASN A 130 -31.20 10.22 -61.81
CA ASN A 130 -29.80 10.42 -62.19
C ASN A 130 -28.97 9.19 -61.81
N ALA A 131 -28.46 8.53 -62.84
CA ALA A 131 -27.56 7.39 -62.78
C ALA A 131 -26.13 7.87 -62.45
N LEU A 132 -25.54 7.31 -61.40
CA LEU A 132 -24.09 7.37 -61.19
C LEU A 132 -23.44 6.23 -61.97
N THR A 133 -22.63 6.60 -62.96
CA THR A 133 -21.81 5.72 -63.77
C THR A 133 -20.74 5.06 -62.91
N TYR A 134 -20.67 3.73 -62.96
CA TYR A 134 -19.59 2.94 -62.38
C TYR A 134 -18.30 3.11 -63.21
N LEU A 135 -17.20 3.45 -62.55
CA LEU A 135 -15.86 3.18 -63.06
C LEU A 135 -15.36 1.88 -62.41
N THR A 136 -15.30 0.85 -63.24
CA THR A 136 -14.58 -0.41 -63.01
C THR A 136 -13.08 -0.17 -62.91
N VAL A 137 -12.44 -0.69 -61.85
CA VAL A 137 -11.01 -0.99 -61.85
C VAL A 137 -10.85 -2.44 -61.41
N GLU A 138 -10.30 -3.26 -62.30
CA GLU A 138 -9.94 -4.66 -62.10
C GLU A 138 -8.66 -4.83 -61.25
N PRO A 139 -8.40 -6.04 -60.71
CA PRO A 139 -7.55 -6.24 -59.54
C PRO A 139 -6.08 -6.38 -59.90
N VAL A 140 -5.19 -5.88 -59.03
CA VAL A 140 -3.76 -6.22 -59.05
C VAL A 140 -3.43 -7.07 -57.83
N SER A 141 -3.06 -8.32 -58.11
CA SER A 141 -2.54 -9.29 -57.17
C SER A 141 -1.03 -9.15 -56.98
N GLN A 142 -0.64 -9.12 -55.70
CA GLN A 142 0.57 -9.68 -55.07
C GLN A 142 1.98 -9.22 -55.49
N GLY A 143 2.71 -8.74 -54.49
CA GLY A 143 4.16 -8.61 -54.49
C GLY A 143 4.67 -8.19 -53.12
N ALA A 144 4.89 -9.15 -52.23
CA ALA A 144 5.47 -8.93 -50.91
C ALA A 144 6.86 -8.28 -51.03
N THR A 145 7.08 -7.17 -50.33
CA THR A 145 8.42 -6.74 -49.90
C THR A 145 8.32 -6.12 -48.51
N SER A 146 9.01 -6.74 -47.55
CA SER A 146 9.11 -6.30 -46.17
C SER A 146 9.93 -5.02 -46.08
N SER A 147 9.29 -3.88 -45.83
CA SER A 147 9.99 -2.73 -45.28
C SER A 147 10.22 -2.98 -43.78
N GLN A 148 11.44 -3.40 -43.47
CA GLN A 148 11.95 -3.43 -42.10
C GLN A 148 11.94 -1.99 -41.56
N TYR A 149 11.05 -1.71 -40.63
CA TYR A 149 11.17 -0.53 -39.77
C TYR A 149 12.32 -0.79 -38.81
N THR A 150 13.50 -0.27 -39.12
CA THR A 150 14.65 -0.28 -38.22
C THR A 150 14.38 0.73 -37.10
N TYR A 151 13.96 0.23 -35.94
CA TYR A 151 14.02 1.01 -34.71
C TYR A 151 15.49 1.29 -34.41
N THR A 152 15.89 2.56 -34.46
CA THR A 152 17.17 2.96 -33.91
C THR A 152 17.02 2.94 -32.39
N GLU A 153 17.55 1.90 -31.74
CA GLU A 153 17.77 1.90 -30.30
C GLU A 153 18.72 3.05 -29.98
N GLN A 154 18.15 4.18 -29.56
CA GLN A 154 18.91 5.15 -28.79
C GLN A 154 19.04 4.56 -27.39
N GLU A 155 20.17 3.91 -27.13
CA GLU A 155 20.64 3.62 -25.79
C GLU A 155 20.63 4.93 -24.99
N MET A 156 19.62 5.10 -24.14
CA MET A 156 19.68 6.06 -23.05
C MET A 156 20.76 5.59 -22.10
N THR A 157 21.96 6.11 -22.34
CA THR A 157 23.09 6.06 -21.43
C THR A 157 22.66 6.76 -20.14
N TYR A 158 22.22 5.96 -19.17
CA TYR A 158 22.06 6.40 -17.79
C TYR A 158 23.43 6.88 -17.33
N THR A 159 23.58 8.20 -17.28
CA THR A 159 24.79 8.83 -16.76
C THR A 159 24.90 8.38 -15.31
N SER A 160 26.02 7.71 -15.01
CA SER A 160 26.37 7.18 -13.70
C SER A 160 26.21 8.24 -12.61
N THR A 161 25.07 8.22 -11.93
CA THR A 161 24.90 8.87 -10.64
C THR A 161 25.92 8.24 -9.71
N LYS A 162 26.80 9.07 -9.17
CA LYS A 162 27.68 8.75 -8.04
C LYS A 162 26.84 7.98 -7.02
N GLN A 163 27.05 6.66 -6.89
CA GLN A 163 26.28 5.81 -5.99
C GLN A 163 26.56 6.27 -4.56
N ILE A 164 25.77 7.22 -4.06
CA ILE A 164 25.73 7.55 -2.63
C ILE A 164 25.20 6.30 -1.95
N ASP A 165 25.91 5.79 -0.94
CA ASP A 165 25.45 4.67 -0.14
C ASP A 165 24.08 5.01 0.51
N SER A 166 23.19 4.02 0.66
CA SER A 166 21.81 4.23 1.12
C SER A 166 21.68 4.81 2.53
N GLU A 167 22.78 4.85 3.27
CA GLU A 167 22.87 5.30 4.67
C GLU A 167 23.61 6.64 4.79
N ASP A 168 24.61 6.92 3.94
CA ASP A 168 25.13 8.29 3.76
C ASP A 168 24.01 9.23 3.28
N LEU A 169 23.12 8.73 2.44
CA LEU A 169 21.91 9.45 2.03
C LEU A 169 20.92 9.66 3.18
N GLU A 170 20.76 8.68 4.07
CA GLU A 170 19.86 8.82 5.22
C GLU A 170 20.35 9.91 6.18
N ASP A 171 21.64 9.91 6.51
CA ASP A 171 22.23 10.94 7.36
C ASP A 171 22.24 12.32 6.69
N PHE A 172 22.47 12.38 5.38
CA PHE A 172 22.29 13.62 4.63
C PHE A 172 20.87 14.17 4.78
N ILE A 173 19.84 13.31 4.62
CA ILE A 173 18.44 13.71 4.78
C ILE A 173 18.17 14.21 6.20
N LEU A 174 18.70 13.52 7.23
CA LEU A 174 18.54 13.95 8.63
C LEU A 174 19.20 15.31 8.91
N ASP A 175 20.44 15.50 8.47
CA ASP A 175 21.17 16.76 8.59
C ASP A 175 20.42 17.88 7.84
N PHE A 176 19.93 17.59 6.63
CA PHE A 176 19.21 18.54 5.80
C PHE A 176 17.88 18.98 6.43
N ILE A 177 17.09 18.03 6.95
CA ILE A 177 15.85 18.31 7.68
C ILE A 177 16.12 19.25 8.87
N ASP A 178 17.19 19.01 9.64
CA ASP A 178 17.54 19.86 10.78
C ASP A 178 18.06 21.24 10.36
N GLN A 179 18.93 21.30 9.35
CA GLN A 179 19.51 22.56 8.86
C GLN A 179 18.45 23.50 8.29
N LYS A 180 17.54 22.98 7.46
CA LYS A 180 16.45 23.75 6.85
C LYS A 180 15.23 23.90 7.75
N LYS A 181 15.26 23.30 8.95
CA LYS A 181 14.16 23.28 9.93
C LYS A 181 12.83 22.82 9.31
N ILE A 182 12.90 21.74 8.52
CA ILE A 182 11.72 21.14 7.87
C ILE A 182 10.87 20.49 8.95
N THR A 183 9.62 20.93 9.07
CA THR A 183 8.64 20.36 10.02
C THR A 183 7.71 19.35 9.36
N GLU A 184 7.46 19.50 8.05
CA GLU A 184 6.59 18.65 7.26
C GLU A 184 7.21 18.37 5.89
N ILE A 185 7.10 17.12 5.43
CA ILE A 185 7.52 16.67 4.11
C ILE A 185 6.25 16.24 3.37
N THR A 186 5.87 17.01 2.34
CA THR A 186 4.63 16.83 1.59
C THR A 186 4.93 16.30 0.18
N PRO A 187 4.21 15.25 -0.29
CA PRO A 187 4.37 14.76 -1.65
C PRO A 187 3.59 15.63 -2.65
N LEU A 188 4.10 15.73 -3.87
CA LEU A 188 3.40 16.28 -5.04
C LEU A 188 3.18 15.21 -6.11
N GLN A 189 2.10 15.35 -6.86
CA GLN A 189 1.80 14.45 -7.97
C GLN A 189 2.80 14.65 -9.10
N SER A 190 3.25 13.55 -9.69
CA SER A 190 4.19 13.56 -10.81
C SER A 190 3.69 12.66 -11.93
N ALA A 191 3.89 13.07 -13.18
CA ALA A 191 3.59 12.25 -14.36
C ALA A 191 4.63 11.13 -14.61
N THR A 192 5.68 11.03 -13.78
CA THR A 192 6.71 10.00 -13.91
C THR A 192 6.20 8.60 -13.52
N ALA A 193 6.97 7.56 -13.92
CA ALA A 193 6.73 6.17 -13.52
C ALA A 193 6.71 5.96 -12.00
N ASP A 194 7.39 6.82 -11.24
CA ASP A 194 7.35 6.78 -9.78
C ASP A 194 5.99 7.21 -9.20
N GLY A 195 5.23 8.05 -9.91
CA GLY A 195 3.87 8.49 -9.57
C GLY A 195 3.76 9.77 -8.73
N GLY A 196 4.84 10.17 -8.06
CA GLY A 196 4.91 11.35 -7.20
C GLY A 196 6.35 11.75 -6.93
N LEU A 197 6.54 12.86 -6.24
CA LEU A 197 7.86 13.34 -5.78
C LEU A 197 7.73 14.11 -4.46
N TYR A 198 8.84 14.25 -3.73
CA TYR A 198 8.97 15.02 -2.49
C TYR A 198 9.94 16.19 -2.73
N PRO A 199 9.45 17.34 -3.22
CA PRO A 199 10.31 18.42 -3.72
C PRO A 199 11.30 18.92 -2.66
N ALA A 200 10.81 19.04 -1.42
CA ALA A 200 11.60 19.50 -0.28
C ALA A 200 12.87 18.67 -0.01
N LEU A 201 12.99 17.45 -0.55
CA LEU A 201 14.18 16.60 -0.42
C LEU A 201 14.83 16.30 -1.78
N GLN A 202 14.03 16.05 -2.82
CA GLN A 202 14.54 15.65 -4.15
C GLN A 202 15.13 16.81 -4.96
N ASP A 203 14.78 18.06 -4.65
CA ASP A 203 15.41 19.22 -5.33
C ASP A 203 16.88 19.40 -4.91
N GLU A 204 17.28 18.84 -3.77
CA GLU A 204 18.61 18.98 -3.19
C GLU A 204 19.42 17.68 -3.28
N VAL A 205 18.74 16.56 -3.57
CA VAL A 205 19.35 15.24 -3.74
C VAL A 205 18.80 14.59 -4.99
N ASP A 206 19.70 14.32 -5.94
CA ASP A 206 19.40 13.55 -7.15
C ASP A 206 19.17 12.07 -6.83
N VAL A 207 17.98 11.75 -6.33
CA VAL A 207 17.54 10.41 -5.93
C VAL A 207 16.11 10.16 -6.42
N ASP A 208 15.90 8.95 -6.95
CA ASP A 208 14.59 8.50 -7.38
C ASP A 208 13.59 8.39 -6.20
N THR A 209 12.30 8.55 -6.52
CA THR A 209 11.27 8.65 -5.47
C THR A 209 11.09 7.33 -4.74
N THR A 210 11.32 6.21 -5.42
CA THR A 210 11.18 4.88 -4.85
C THR A 210 12.21 4.66 -3.73
N ARG A 211 13.47 5.00 -3.98
CA ARG A 211 14.56 4.95 -3.00
C ARG A 211 14.35 5.93 -1.86
N LEU A 212 13.92 7.16 -2.16
CA LEU A 212 13.60 8.14 -1.12
C LEU A 212 12.46 7.65 -0.21
N THR A 213 11.39 7.09 -0.78
CA THR A 213 10.24 6.58 -0.02
C THR A 213 10.66 5.45 0.93
N LEU A 214 11.61 4.60 0.53
CA LEU A 214 12.18 3.57 1.41
C LEU A 214 12.92 4.18 2.61
N ILE A 215 13.65 5.28 2.41
CA ILE A 215 14.30 6.01 3.51
C ILE A 215 13.26 6.65 4.42
N LEU A 216 12.27 7.35 3.87
CA LEU A 216 11.19 7.96 4.66
C LEU A 216 10.44 6.92 5.49
N LYS A 217 10.23 5.72 4.95
CA LYS A 217 9.68 4.57 5.69
C LYS A 217 10.58 4.15 6.86
N ARG A 218 11.88 3.98 6.63
CA ARG A 218 12.86 3.66 7.70
C ARG A 218 12.88 4.74 8.80
N LEU A 219 12.86 6.02 8.42
CA LEU A 219 12.82 7.13 9.37
C LEU A 219 11.50 7.16 10.16
N THR A 220 10.41 6.71 9.56
CA THR A 220 9.12 6.52 10.25
C THR A 220 9.19 5.36 11.25
N GLU A 221 9.79 4.23 10.87
CA GLU A 221 10.02 3.08 11.76
C GLU A 221 10.93 3.44 12.95
N LYS A 222 11.90 4.34 12.74
CA LYS A 222 12.77 4.91 13.80
C LYS A 222 12.06 5.96 14.67
N GLY A 223 10.83 6.35 14.33
CA GLY A 223 10.03 7.35 15.04
C GLY A 223 10.52 8.80 14.87
N ILE A 224 11.44 9.04 13.93
CA ILE A 224 11.94 10.36 13.56
C ILE A 224 10.90 11.08 12.69
N LEU A 225 10.23 10.34 11.81
CA LEU A 225 9.07 10.81 11.08
C LEU A 225 7.80 10.17 11.63
N LYS A 226 6.68 10.87 11.50
CA LYS A 226 5.34 10.36 11.75
C LYS A 226 4.51 10.56 10.50
N ILE A 227 3.60 9.63 10.21
CA ILE A 227 2.65 9.79 9.11
C ILE A 227 1.65 10.88 9.52
N GLY A 228 1.71 12.03 8.84
CA GLY A 228 0.80 13.16 9.02
C GLY A 228 -0.51 13.02 8.26
N GLY A 229 -0.60 12.04 7.36
CA GLY A 229 -1.80 11.75 6.58
C GLY A 229 -1.47 11.22 5.18
N ILE A 230 -2.50 10.98 4.39
CA ILE A 230 -2.36 10.61 2.98
C ILE A 230 -2.35 11.89 2.15
N GLY A 231 -1.30 12.09 1.34
CA GLY A 231 -1.25 13.17 0.37
C GLY A 231 -2.14 12.86 -0.83
N PHE A 232 -1.87 11.73 -1.49
CA PHE A 232 -2.68 11.20 -2.59
C PHE A 232 -2.37 9.72 -2.82
N LYS A 233 -3.16 9.08 -3.69
CA LYS A 233 -2.92 7.73 -4.19
C LYS A 233 -2.82 7.76 -5.71
N ARG A 234 -1.97 6.88 -6.26
CA ARG A 234 -1.84 6.66 -7.71
C ARG A 234 -2.13 5.20 -8.02
N ILE A 235 -2.72 4.97 -9.19
CA ILE A 235 -2.87 3.64 -9.76
C ILE A 235 -1.47 3.12 -10.06
N ALA A 236 -1.15 1.92 -9.61
CA ALA A 236 0.11 1.26 -9.85
C ALA A 236 -0.11 -0.06 -10.59
N CYS A 237 0.86 -0.42 -11.44
CA CYS A 237 0.87 -1.70 -12.10
C CYS A 237 1.05 -2.84 -11.09
N PRO A 238 0.24 -3.91 -11.12
CA PRO A 238 0.38 -5.04 -10.22
C PRO A 238 1.65 -5.88 -10.46
N GLN A 239 2.34 -5.69 -11.59
CA GLN A 239 3.56 -6.43 -11.94
C GLN A 239 4.83 -5.67 -11.56
N CYS A 240 4.98 -4.43 -12.01
CA CYS A 240 6.21 -3.64 -11.79
C CYS A 240 6.05 -2.48 -10.81
N TYR A 241 4.85 -2.24 -10.29
CA TYR A 241 4.52 -1.14 -9.37
C TYR A 241 4.75 0.29 -9.92
N SER A 242 4.99 0.43 -11.23
CA SER A 242 5.02 1.71 -11.93
C SER A 242 3.64 2.37 -11.94
N CYS A 243 3.61 3.69 -11.75
CA CYS A 243 2.42 4.53 -11.84
C CYS A 243 2.19 5.12 -13.24
N ASP A 244 3.05 4.81 -14.21
CA ASP A 244 2.85 5.19 -15.61
C ASP A 244 1.90 4.19 -16.28
N VAL A 245 0.61 4.52 -16.19
CA VAL A 245 -0.50 3.66 -16.57
C VAL A 245 -1.47 4.46 -17.45
N MET A 246 -1.73 3.93 -18.64
CA MET A 246 -2.79 4.43 -19.53
C MET A 246 -4.05 3.62 -19.30
N PHE A 247 -5.22 4.28 -19.31
CA PHE A 247 -6.49 3.59 -19.30
C PHE A 247 -7.08 3.52 -20.72
N ASN A 248 -7.79 2.44 -21.02
CA ASN A 248 -8.51 2.23 -22.26
C ASN A 248 -9.96 1.90 -21.94
N ILE A 249 -10.87 2.31 -22.83
CA ILE A 249 -12.29 1.97 -22.76
C ILE A 249 -12.68 1.10 -23.95
N SER A 250 -13.49 0.07 -23.71
CA SER A 250 -13.90 -0.89 -24.73
C SER A 250 -15.31 -1.43 -24.48
N CYS A 251 -15.91 -2.10 -25.46
CA CYS A 251 -17.21 -2.74 -25.34
C CYS A 251 -17.19 -3.87 -24.30
N LYS A 252 -18.18 -3.95 -23.40
CA LYS A 252 -18.26 -5.03 -22.41
C LYS A 252 -18.44 -6.42 -23.07
N SER A 253 -19.23 -6.50 -24.15
CA SER A 253 -19.55 -7.75 -24.85
C SER A 253 -18.42 -8.27 -25.75
N CYS A 254 -17.88 -7.44 -26.64
CA CYS A 254 -16.88 -7.88 -27.63
C CYS A 254 -15.45 -7.37 -27.41
N LYS A 255 -15.21 -6.55 -26.38
CA LYS A 255 -13.90 -5.92 -26.07
C LYS A 255 -13.33 -5.01 -27.19
N SER A 256 -14.10 -4.70 -28.23
CA SER A 256 -13.70 -3.75 -29.25
C SER A 256 -13.58 -2.32 -28.67
N PRO A 257 -12.54 -1.55 -29.03
CA PRO A 257 -12.44 -0.13 -28.69
C PRO A 257 -13.35 0.75 -29.54
N ASN A 258 -14.03 0.19 -30.56
CA ASN A 258 -14.94 0.91 -31.44
C ASN A 258 -16.29 1.18 -30.74
N ILE A 259 -16.24 2.05 -29.73
CA ILE A 259 -17.39 2.49 -28.94
C ILE A 259 -17.53 4.01 -28.96
N SER A 260 -18.77 4.50 -28.88
CA SER A 260 -19.09 5.92 -28.73
C SER A 260 -20.05 6.15 -27.57
N ARG A 261 -19.89 7.27 -26.88
CA ARG A 261 -20.80 7.71 -25.82
C ARG A 261 -21.95 8.49 -26.47
N GLN A 262 -23.17 7.99 -26.34
CA GLN A 262 -24.39 8.65 -26.80
C GLN A 262 -25.20 9.19 -25.62
N ARG A 263 -25.61 10.46 -25.69
CA ARG A 263 -26.55 11.05 -24.73
C ARG A 263 -27.98 10.72 -25.14
N ILE A 264 -28.79 10.29 -24.18
CA ILE A 264 -30.24 10.14 -24.35
C ILE A 264 -30.90 11.38 -23.79
N LEU A 265 -31.62 12.09 -24.64
CA LEU A 265 -32.36 13.28 -24.28
C LEU A 265 -33.83 12.95 -24.02
N GLN A 266 -34.40 13.60 -23.02
CA GLN A 266 -35.82 13.60 -22.72
C GLN A 266 -36.37 15.01 -22.97
N HIS A 267 -37.32 15.14 -23.89
CA HIS A 267 -38.09 16.37 -24.04
C HIS A 267 -39.06 16.49 -22.85
N GLU A 268 -38.97 17.59 -22.10
CA GLU A 268 -39.77 17.77 -20.88
C GLU A 268 -41.27 17.88 -21.18
N SER A 269 -41.64 18.59 -22.24
CA SER A 269 -43.04 18.91 -22.52
C SER A 269 -43.84 17.70 -23.04
N CYS A 270 -43.24 16.86 -23.91
CA CYS A 270 -43.95 15.70 -24.50
C CYS A 270 -43.46 14.32 -24.04
N GLY A 271 -42.40 14.29 -23.20
CA GLY A 271 -41.83 13.07 -22.64
C GLY A 271 -41.13 12.14 -23.65
N PHE A 272 -40.83 12.61 -24.87
CA PHE A 272 -40.07 11.80 -25.84
C PHE A 272 -38.65 11.57 -25.35
N LEU A 273 -38.22 10.30 -25.39
CA LEU A 273 -36.90 9.84 -24.98
C LEU A 273 -36.16 9.24 -26.18
N GLY A 274 -34.97 9.73 -26.49
CA GLY A 274 -34.19 9.22 -27.62
C GLY A 274 -32.75 9.71 -27.64
N PRO A 275 -31.87 9.11 -28.47
CA PRO A 275 -30.51 9.59 -28.64
C PRO A 275 -30.50 11.02 -29.17
N GLU A 276 -29.54 11.81 -28.72
CA GLU A 276 -29.36 13.21 -29.14
C GLU A 276 -29.30 13.38 -30.66
N GLU A 277 -28.72 12.43 -31.37
CA GLU A 277 -28.66 12.40 -32.83
C GLU A 277 -30.04 12.50 -33.48
N ARG A 278 -31.09 11.96 -32.84
CA ARG A 278 -32.47 12.07 -33.35
C ARG A 278 -33.06 13.44 -33.11
N PHE A 279 -32.56 14.19 -32.13
CA PHE A 279 -33.02 15.55 -31.90
C PHE A 279 -32.34 16.54 -32.84
N LEU A 280 -31.23 16.20 -33.49
CA LEU A 280 -30.48 17.13 -34.32
C LEU A 280 -31.01 17.18 -35.76
N GLU A 281 -31.60 18.31 -36.16
CA GLU A 281 -32.00 18.59 -37.54
C GLU A 281 -31.18 19.78 -38.09
N GLY A 282 -30.12 19.47 -38.84
CA GLY A 282 -29.18 20.47 -39.33
C GLY A 282 -28.39 21.11 -38.18
N THR A 283 -28.71 22.36 -37.85
CA THR A 283 -28.08 23.11 -36.74
C THR A 283 -28.99 23.33 -35.54
N ARG A 284 -30.25 22.89 -35.61
CA ARG A 284 -31.26 23.08 -34.57
C ARG A 284 -31.63 21.76 -33.92
N TYR A 285 -32.05 21.82 -32.66
CA TYR A 285 -32.57 20.67 -31.96
C TYR A 285 -34.09 20.67 -32.03
N MET A 286 -34.67 19.65 -32.62
CA MET A 286 -36.11 19.47 -32.83
C MET A 286 -36.55 18.19 -32.14
N CYS A 287 -37.68 18.22 -31.41
CA CYS A 287 -38.23 17.01 -30.83
C CYS A 287 -38.87 16.14 -31.93
N PRO A 288 -38.42 14.89 -32.12
CA PRO A 288 -38.94 14.02 -33.19
C PRO A 288 -40.42 13.66 -33.05
N ARG A 289 -40.98 13.79 -31.83
CA ARG A 289 -42.36 13.42 -31.53
C ARG A 289 -43.34 14.56 -31.79
N CYS A 290 -43.04 15.77 -31.31
CA CYS A 290 -43.97 16.90 -31.37
C CYS A 290 -43.53 18.00 -32.36
N GLY A 291 -42.31 17.93 -32.87
CA GLY A 291 -41.76 18.92 -33.79
C GLY A 291 -41.42 20.27 -33.14
N SER A 292 -41.44 20.38 -31.80
CA SER A 292 -41.02 21.60 -31.11
C SER A 292 -39.51 21.79 -31.25
N GLU A 293 -39.07 23.02 -31.49
CA GLU A 293 -37.67 23.40 -31.31
C GLU A 293 -37.34 23.36 -29.81
N VAL A 294 -36.33 22.58 -29.45
CA VAL A 294 -35.90 22.36 -28.07
C VAL A 294 -34.50 22.93 -27.84
N THR A 295 -34.25 23.38 -26.62
CA THR A 295 -32.90 23.70 -26.16
C THR A 295 -32.40 22.57 -25.24
N ILE A 296 -31.15 22.13 -25.44
CA ILE A 296 -30.56 21.13 -24.54
C ILE A 296 -30.16 21.84 -23.25
N ALA A 297 -30.78 21.44 -22.14
CA ALA A 297 -30.36 21.93 -20.83
C ALA A 297 -29.00 21.35 -20.46
N HIS A 298 -28.05 22.23 -20.17
CA HIS A 298 -26.83 21.91 -19.45
C HIS A 298 -26.98 22.34 -17.98
N GLU A 299 -26.30 21.64 -17.06
CA GLU A 299 -26.30 22.00 -15.65
C GLU A 299 -25.83 23.46 -15.49
N GLY A 300 -26.67 24.33 -14.92
CA GLY A 300 -26.37 25.74 -14.64
C GLY A 300 -26.95 26.78 -15.62
N MET A 301 -27.77 26.39 -16.61
CA MET A 301 -28.41 27.34 -17.53
C MET A 301 -29.81 27.76 -17.02
N GLU A 302 -29.97 29.04 -16.66
CA GLU A 302 -31.29 29.62 -16.37
C GLU A 302 -32.06 29.85 -17.67
N SER A 303 -33.26 29.27 -17.75
CA SER A 303 -34.16 29.29 -18.91
C SER A 303 -34.70 30.69 -19.20
N GLY A 304 -33.91 31.50 -19.93
CA GLY A 304 -34.29 32.86 -20.34
C GLY A 304 -34.93 32.97 -21.74
N VAL A 305 -35.17 31.87 -22.46
CA VAL A 305 -35.72 31.91 -23.82
C VAL A 305 -36.88 30.92 -23.94
N SER A 306 -37.95 31.35 -24.60
CA SER A 306 -39.27 30.71 -24.77
C SER A 306 -39.30 29.38 -25.54
N HIS A 307 -38.20 28.63 -25.57
CA HIS A 307 -38.12 27.33 -26.24
C HIS A 307 -38.37 26.20 -25.25
N ASP A 308 -38.96 25.11 -25.75
CA ASP A 308 -39.11 23.87 -25.00
C ASP A 308 -37.72 23.33 -24.59
N VAL A 309 -37.66 22.55 -23.51
CA VAL A 309 -36.38 22.06 -22.96
C VAL A 309 -36.24 20.56 -23.15
N ALA A 310 -35.07 20.11 -23.61
CA ALA A 310 -34.67 18.71 -23.59
C ALA A 310 -33.55 18.50 -22.57
N LYS A 311 -33.77 17.61 -21.59
CA LYS A 311 -32.79 17.27 -20.55
C LYS A 311 -32.02 16.01 -20.92
N VAL A 312 -30.75 15.93 -20.53
CA VAL A 312 -29.99 14.68 -20.62
C VAL A 312 -30.53 13.71 -19.58
N HIS A 313 -31.25 12.67 -20.02
CA HIS A 313 -31.81 11.64 -19.14
C HIS A 313 -30.78 10.57 -18.78
N SER A 314 -29.95 10.14 -19.75
CA SER A 314 -28.88 9.18 -19.50
C SER A 314 -27.73 9.30 -20.53
N SER A 315 -26.62 8.63 -20.27
CA SER A 315 -25.53 8.43 -21.22
C SER A 315 -25.30 6.93 -21.39
N LEU A 316 -25.25 6.46 -22.63
CA LEU A 316 -25.02 5.06 -22.98
C LEU A 316 -23.78 4.94 -23.87
N PHE A 317 -23.20 3.76 -23.94
CA PHE A 317 -22.07 3.42 -24.80
C PHE A 317 -22.53 2.45 -25.90
N MET A 318 -22.50 2.92 -27.13
CA MET A 318 -22.84 2.17 -28.33
C MET A 318 -21.58 1.56 -28.92
N CYS A 319 -21.56 0.25 -29.19
CA CYS A 319 -20.47 -0.40 -29.91
C CYS A 319 -20.78 -0.57 -31.40
N TYR A 320 -19.96 -0.01 -32.28
CA TYR A 320 -20.14 -0.13 -33.73
C TYR A 320 -19.55 -1.42 -34.33
N GLN A 321 -18.94 -2.27 -33.50
CA GLN A 321 -18.45 -3.59 -33.93
C GLN A 321 -19.52 -4.67 -33.80
N CYS A 322 -20.22 -4.71 -32.66
CA CYS A 322 -21.19 -5.77 -32.34
C CYS A 322 -22.61 -5.25 -32.10
N ASN A 323 -22.84 -3.95 -32.26
CA ASN A 323 -24.12 -3.28 -32.05
C ASN A 323 -24.71 -3.41 -30.63
N GLU A 324 -23.88 -3.68 -29.62
CA GLU A 324 -24.32 -3.71 -28.23
C GLU A 324 -24.39 -2.30 -27.63
N VAL A 325 -25.45 -2.05 -26.84
CA VAL A 325 -25.60 -0.85 -26.02
C VAL A 325 -25.30 -1.17 -24.56
N ASN A 326 -24.33 -0.48 -23.97
CA ASN A 326 -23.93 -0.68 -22.57
C ASN A 326 -24.10 0.60 -21.77
N ASN A 327 -24.50 0.52 -20.50
CA ASN A 327 -24.58 1.70 -19.63
C ASN A 327 -23.20 2.26 -19.24
N GLU A 328 -22.17 1.39 -19.28
CA GLU A 328 -20.80 1.73 -18.94
C GLU A 328 -19.84 0.96 -19.85
N PRO A 329 -18.65 1.49 -20.16
CA PRO A 329 -17.65 0.77 -20.90
C PRO A 329 -16.93 -0.26 -20.01
N TYR A 330 -16.21 -1.17 -20.64
CA TYR A 330 -15.19 -1.97 -19.98
C TYR A 330 -13.89 -1.16 -19.92
N VAL A 331 -13.45 -0.81 -18.72
CA VAL A 331 -12.21 -0.06 -18.50
C VAL A 331 -11.08 -1.04 -18.23
N THR A 332 -9.99 -0.89 -18.96
CA THR A 332 -8.73 -1.59 -18.71
C THR A 332 -7.60 -0.61 -18.55
N PHE A 333 -6.55 -1.05 -17.89
CA PHE A 333 -5.32 -0.33 -17.66
C PHE A 333 -4.18 -1.04 -18.38
N LYS A 334 -3.26 -0.27 -18.95
CA LYS A 334 -2.03 -0.77 -19.55
C LYS A 334 -0.86 -0.01 -18.97
N CYS A 335 0.07 -0.73 -18.35
CA CYS A 335 1.31 -0.14 -17.88
C CYS A 335 2.18 0.22 -19.09
N VAL A 336 2.66 1.47 -19.14
CA VAL A 336 3.55 1.94 -20.20
C VAL A 336 4.96 1.37 -20.00
N THR A 337 5.37 1.17 -18.75
CA THR A 337 6.71 0.67 -18.39
C THR A 337 6.93 -0.81 -18.76
N CYS A 338 6.00 -1.71 -18.40
CA CYS A 338 6.16 -3.15 -18.63
C CYS A 338 5.13 -3.78 -19.58
N GLY A 339 4.18 -3.00 -20.09
CA GLY A 339 3.17 -3.45 -21.06
C GLY A 339 2.01 -4.27 -20.46
N THR A 340 2.06 -4.62 -19.16
CA THR A 340 1.02 -5.41 -18.50
C THR A 340 -0.34 -4.74 -18.60
N GLN A 341 -1.34 -5.50 -19.03
CA GLN A 341 -2.75 -5.09 -19.04
C GLN A 341 -3.47 -5.68 -17.82
N PHE A 342 -4.28 -4.86 -17.16
CA PHE A 342 -5.03 -5.24 -15.96
C PHE A 342 -6.35 -4.45 -15.88
N ASP A 343 -7.28 -4.87 -15.02
CA ASP A 343 -8.57 -4.24 -14.81
C ASP A 343 -8.67 -3.64 -13.39
N TYR A 344 -9.87 -3.22 -12.98
CA TYR A 344 -10.09 -2.72 -11.62
C TYR A 344 -9.84 -3.76 -10.51
N ASN A 345 -10.00 -5.06 -10.79
CA ASN A 345 -9.85 -6.10 -9.77
C ASN A 345 -8.38 -6.37 -9.44
N ALA A 346 -7.51 -6.25 -10.44
CA ALA A 346 -6.06 -6.41 -10.30
C ALA A 346 -5.32 -5.08 -10.08
N LEU A 347 -6.03 -3.99 -9.80
CA LEU A 347 -5.45 -2.66 -9.65
C LEU A 347 -4.79 -2.50 -8.27
N GLU A 348 -3.53 -2.06 -8.27
CA GLU A 348 -2.81 -1.71 -7.05
C GLU A 348 -2.83 -0.19 -6.81
N LEU A 349 -2.79 0.23 -5.55
CA LEU A 349 -2.76 1.63 -5.16
C LEU A 349 -1.46 1.99 -4.43
N LYS A 350 -0.61 2.75 -5.10
CA LYS A 350 0.58 3.37 -4.48
C LYS A 350 0.14 4.58 -3.67
N THR A 351 0.43 4.56 -2.37
CA THR A 351 0.05 5.63 -1.44
C THR A 351 1.24 6.53 -1.14
N PHE A 352 1.05 7.84 -1.28
CA PHE A 352 2.05 8.85 -0.94
C PHE A 352 1.63 9.55 0.35
N TYR A 353 2.48 9.48 1.36
CA TYR A 353 2.19 10.00 2.70
C TYR A 353 2.76 11.41 2.87
N LYS A 354 2.08 12.20 3.70
CA LYS A 354 2.69 13.37 4.32
C LYS A 354 3.45 12.90 5.56
N TYR A 355 4.66 13.40 5.76
CA TYR A 355 5.45 13.08 6.95
C TYR A 355 5.63 14.31 7.83
N VAL A 356 5.40 14.17 9.12
CA VAL A 356 5.65 15.19 10.14
C VAL A 356 6.92 14.81 10.89
N VAL A 357 7.82 15.76 11.05
CA VAL A 357 9.11 15.55 11.71
C VAL A 357 8.92 15.61 13.22
N ASN A 358 9.42 14.58 13.91
CA ASN A 358 9.55 14.57 15.36
C ASN A 358 10.87 15.23 15.77
N VAL A 359 10.81 16.54 16.02
CA VAL A 359 11.99 17.37 16.30
C VAL A 359 12.82 16.84 17.48
N ASP A 360 12.18 16.40 18.57
CA ASP A 360 12.86 15.85 19.74
C ASP A 360 13.61 14.55 19.45
N LYS A 361 13.04 13.71 18.56
CA LYS A 361 13.68 12.45 18.17
C LYS A 361 14.78 12.68 17.13
N LEU A 362 14.60 13.65 16.25
CA LEU A 362 15.60 14.07 15.28
C LEU A 362 16.86 14.59 16.00
N SER A 363 16.70 15.57 16.90
CA SER A 363 17.82 16.17 17.65
C SER A 363 18.61 15.13 18.43
N LYS A 364 17.93 14.27 19.21
CA LYS A 364 18.55 13.17 19.94
C LYS A 364 19.28 12.19 19.02
N THR A 365 18.71 11.88 17.85
CA THR A 365 19.37 11.00 16.86
C THR A 365 20.65 11.64 16.34
N LEU A 366 20.61 12.91 15.94
CA LEU A 366 21.76 13.65 15.42
C LEU A 366 22.88 13.77 16.47
N GLU A 367 22.54 14.13 17.70
CA GLU A 367 23.48 14.17 18.82
C GLU A 367 24.13 12.80 19.06
N SER A 368 23.33 11.73 19.04
CA SER A 368 23.80 10.35 19.22
C SER A 368 24.59 9.79 18.03
N ASN A 369 24.60 10.47 16.89
CA ASN A 369 25.36 10.07 15.69
C ASN A 369 26.61 10.92 15.49
N LYS A 370 26.70 12.09 16.15
CA LYS A 370 27.82 13.03 16.04
C LYS A 370 29.21 12.38 16.28
N PRO A 371 29.43 11.57 17.34
CA PRO A 371 30.74 10.91 17.53
C PRO A 371 31.10 9.98 16.38
N ILE A 372 30.13 9.24 15.83
CA ILE A 372 30.35 8.31 14.71
C ILE A 372 30.82 9.08 13.48
N LYS A 373 30.17 10.20 13.16
CA LYS A 373 30.51 11.06 12.02
C LYS A 373 31.93 11.63 12.17
N LEU A 374 32.24 12.22 13.31
CA LEU A 374 33.56 12.81 13.59
C LEU A 374 34.69 11.77 13.54
N ILE A 375 34.49 10.59 14.14
CA ILE A 375 35.47 9.50 14.10
C ILE A 375 35.66 9.00 12.65
N ALA A 376 34.58 8.82 11.89
CA ALA A 376 34.64 8.40 10.50
C ALA A 376 35.41 9.41 9.63
N ASP A 377 35.10 10.71 9.75
CA ASP A 377 35.76 11.77 8.98
C ASP A 377 37.25 11.89 9.35
N LYS A 378 37.59 11.71 10.63
CA LYS A 378 38.99 11.68 11.04
C LYS A 378 39.74 10.47 10.48
N ILE A 379 39.14 9.27 10.51
CA ILE A 379 39.71 8.06 9.88
C ILE A 379 39.93 8.30 8.38
N ARG A 380 38.97 8.92 7.69
CA ARG A 380 39.10 9.31 6.27
C ARG A 380 40.24 10.29 6.02
N SER A 381 40.44 11.26 6.92
CA SER A 381 41.53 12.24 6.81
C SER A 381 42.94 11.60 6.86
N PHE A 382 43.05 10.39 7.40
CA PHE A 382 44.30 9.62 7.37
C PHE A 382 44.49 8.78 6.08
N GLY A 383 43.58 8.91 5.10
CA GLY A 383 43.68 8.26 3.80
C GLY A 383 42.94 6.92 3.68
N PHE A 384 42.14 6.54 4.69
CA PHE A 384 41.38 5.28 4.65
C PHE A 384 39.98 5.47 4.04
N ALA A 385 39.55 4.52 3.23
CA ALA A 385 38.16 4.40 2.82
C ALA A 385 37.34 3.81 3.97
N VAL A 386 36.35 4.57 4.47
CA VAL A 386 35.48 4.17 5.57
C VAL A 386 34.07 3.93 5.06
N GLU A 387 33.61 2.70 5.21
CA GLU A 387 32.24 2.25 4.99
C GLU A 387 31.44 2.40 6.28
N ARG A 388 30.24 2.99 6.23
CA ARG A 388 29.35 3.19 7.38
C ARG A 388 28.24 2.15 7.38
N ASN A 389 27.82 1.71 8.56
CA ASN A 389 26.87 0.62 8.79
C ASN A 389 27.09 -0.59 7.84
N ALA A 390 28.37 -0.93 7.67
CA ALA A 390 28.87 -1.89 6.69
C ALA A 390 28.30 -3.29 6.93
N LYS A 391 28.00 -3.99 5.84
CA LYS A 391 27.58 -5.38 5.86
C LYS A 391 28.79 -6.29 5.68
N ILE A 392 28.99 -7.22 6.62
CA ILE A 392 30.06 -8.21 6.56
C ILE A 392 29.47 -9.61 6.66
N VAL A 393 29.98 -10.54 5.86
CA VAL A 393 29.54 -11.94 5.90
C VAL A 393 30.61 -12.72 6.66
N GLY A 394 30.20 -13.40 7.73
CA GLY A 394 31.10 -14.25 8.52
C GLY A 394 31.27 -15.65 7.92
N ALA A 395 32.08 -16.48 8.58
CA ALA A 395 32.35 -17.86 8.18
C ALA A 395 31.07 -18.73 8.10
N SER A 396 30.04 -18.38 8.88
CA SER A 396 28.72 -19.02 8.88
C SER A 396 27.84 -18.66 7.67
N ASN A 397 28.31 -17.81 6.75
CA ASN A 397 27.53 -17.18 5.67
C ASN A 397 26.36 -16.29 6.17
N LEU A 398 26.30 -15.99 7.47
CA LEU A 398 25.34 -15.03 8.00
C LEU A 398 25.84 -13.59 7.81
N PRO A 399 24.98 -12.68 7.34
CA PRO A 399 25.34 -11.27 7.24
C PRO A 399 25.21 -10.57 8.59
N HIS A 400 26.29 -9.90 8.99
CA HIS A 400 26.34 -8.99 10.13
C HIS A 400 26.40 -7.54 9.68
N ARG A 401 26.02 -6.62 10.57
CA ARG A 401 26.15 -5.17 10.39
C ARG A 401 27.05 -4.59 11.46
N VAL A 402 27.94 -3.68 11.08
CA VAL A 402 28.84 -2.96 11.98
C VAL A 402 28.82 -1.47 11.67
N ASP A 403 28.92 -0.61 12.68
CA ASP A 403 28.69 0.83 12.50
C ASP A 403 29.72 1.51 11.58
N LEU A 404 31.00 1.14 11.67
CA LEU A 404 32.03 1.56 10.71
C LEU A 404 32.92 0.38 10.35
N MET A 405 33.37 0.35 9.10
CA MET A 405 34.40 -0.57 8.62
C MET A 405 35.40 0.18 7.76
N PHE A 406 36.68 -0.12 7.91
CA PHE A 406 37.71 0.30 6.97
C PHE A 406 38.76 -0.79 6.83
N ARG A 407 39.56 -0.72 5.76
CA ARG A 407 40.72 -1.59 5.58
C ARG A 407 42.00 -0.83 5.85
N ARG A 408 42.92 -1.46 6.57
CA ARG A 408 44.28 -0.97 6.73
C ARG A 408 45.12 -1.24 5.48
N ASN A 409 46.32 -0.67 5.46
CA ASN A 409 47.29 -0.83 4.37
C ASN A 409 47.73 -2.29 4.18
N ASP A 410 47.71 -3.10 5.24
CA ASP A 410 47.96 -4.55 5.24
C ASP A 410 46.74 -5.38 4.82
N GLN A 411 45.69 -4.73 4.29
CA GLN A 411 44.38 -5.33 3.93
C GLN A 411 43.55 -5.86 5.10
N THR A 412 44.01 -5.74 6.35
CA THR A 412 43.23 -6.15 7.52
C THR A 412 41.99 -5.29 7.66
N LYS A 413 40.82 -5.93 7.78
CA LYS A 413 39.54 -5.27 8.05
C LYS A 413 39.50 -4.82 9.50
N VAL A 414 39.07 -3.59 9.73
CA VAL A 414 38.80 -3.05 11.07
C VAL A 414 37.32 -2.75 11.18
N LEU A 415 36.66 -3.33 12.17
CA LEU A 415 35.24 -3.17 12.46
C LEU A 415 35.09 -2.35 13.74
N LEU A 416 34.24 -1.33 13.70
CA LEU A 416 33.92 -0.51 14.86
C LEU A 416 32.43 -0.64 15.13
N ILE A 417 32.10 -0.93 16.39
CA ILE A 417 30.73 -1.04 16.86
C ILE A 417 30.55 -0.09 18.05
N PHE A 418 29.50 0.73 18.01
CA PHE A 418 29.20 1.74 19.00
C PHE A 418 28.09 1.28 19.96
N LEU A 419 28.40 1.28 21.25
CA LEU A 419 27.43 0.99 22.30
C LEU A 419 26.87 2.30 22.87
N LYS A 420 25.59 2.56 22.62
CA LYS A 420 24.93 3.84 22.94
C LYS A 420 24.11 3.83 24.24
N THR A 421 24.33 2.86 25.14
CA THR A 421 23.49 2.67 26.34
C THR A 421 24.33 2.61 27.62
N ASP A 422 23.80 3.20 28.69
CA ASP A 422 24.33 3.11 30.07
C ASP A 422 23.62 2.00 30.89
N ARG A 423 22.56 1.40 30.34
CA ARG A 423 21.80 0.37 31.07
C ARG A 423 22.59 -0.93 31.12
N LYS A 424 22.95 -1.37 32.32
CA LYS A 424 23.72 -2.59 32.58
C LYS A 424 23.24 -3.83 31.80
N GLU A 425 21.96 -4.18 31.90
CA GLU A 425 21.40 -5.35 31.21
C GLU A 425 21.51 -5.23 29.67
N GLU A 426 21.31 -4.03 29.16
CA GLU A 426 21.38 -3.75 27.72
C GLU A 426 22.82 -3.78 27.20
N GLN A 427 23.79 -3.28 27.98
CA GLN A 427 25.21 -3.40 27.65
C GLN A 427 25.60 -4.87 27.51
N VAL A 428 25.26 -5.70 28.50
CA VAL A 428 25.56 -7.15 28.48
C VAL A 428 24.92 -7.81 27.25
N ASN A 429 23.64 -7.58 26.99
CA ASN A 429 22.95 -8.16 25.83
C ASN A 429 23.57 -7.73 24.49
N ASN A 430 23.93 -6.45 24.35
CA ASN A 430 24.57 -5.97 23.12
C ASN A 430 25.99 -6.55 22.94
N ILE A 431 26.74 -6.70 24.02
CA ILE A 431 28.05 -7.36 23.97
C ILE A 431 27.91 -8.82 23.56
N MET A 432 26.89 -9.55 24.05
CA MET A 432 26.59 -10.92 23.59
C MET A 432 26.43 -11.01 22.07
N LYS A 433 25.73 -10.04 21.45
CA LYS A 433 25.59 -9.98 19.99
C LYS A 433 26.91 -9.66 19.29
N ILE A 434 27.70 -8.75 19.84
CA ILE A 434 29.02 -8.38 19.31
C ILE A 434 29.97 -9.59 19.33
N MET A 435 29.91 -10.41 20.38
CA MET A 435 30.70 -11.63 20.50
C MET A 435 30.35 -12.63 19.39
N THR A 436 29.09 -12.72 18.99
CA THR A 436 28.69 -13.51 17.82
C THR A 436 29.39 -13.04 16.55
N ILE A 437 29.51 -11.72 16.35
CA ILE A 437 30.24 -11.14 15.20
C ILE A 437 31.73 -11.47 15.29
N LYS A 438 32.37 -11.31 16.47
CA LYS A 438 33.80 -11.59 16.65
C LYS A 438 34.17 -13.04 16.38
N LEU A 439 33.30 -13.99 16.77
CA LEU A 439 33.51 -15.42 16.56
C LEU A 439 33.28 -15.83 15.10
N ASP A 440 32.39 -15.14 14.39
CA ASP A 440 32.05 -15.45 13.01
C ASP A 440 32.96 -14.75 11.99
N VAL A 441 33.51 -13.59 12.34
CA VAL A 441 34.42 -12.79 11.50
C VAL A 441 35.82 -12.79 12.10
N LEU A 442 36.61 -13.82 11.74
CA LEU A 442 37.96 -14.02 12.27
C LEU A 442 39.04 -13.21 11.54
N ASP A 443 38.79 -12.78 10.31
CA ASP A 443 39.69 -12.01 9.45
C ASP A 443 39.59 -10.48 9.66
N ALA A 444 39.12 -10.06 10.84
CA ALA A 444 38.96 -8.66 11.18
C ALA A 444 39.27 -8.33 12.64
N ASP A 445 39.83 -7.14 12.85
CA ASP A 445 40.00 -6.54 14.16
C ASP A 445 38.72 -5.79 14.55
N LEU A 446 38.14 -6.15 15.70
CA LEU A 446 36.87 -5.59 16.18
C LEU A 446 37.13 -4.69 17.39
N PHE A 447 36.66 -3.45 17.28
CA PHE A 447 36.71 -2.44 18.32
C PHE A 447 35.30 -2.08 18.79
N LEU A 448 35.08 -2.14 20.09
CA LEU A 448 33.87 -1.68 20.76
C LEU A 448 34.08 -0.27 21.31
N LEU A 449 33.25 0.68 20.89
CA LEU A 449 33.27 2.05 21.36
C LEU A 449 32.01 2.36 22.17
N SER A 450 32.13 2.43 23.49
CA SER A 450 30.99 2.70 24.37
C SER A 450 30.85 4.19 24.69
N TYR A 451 29.66 4.74 24.51
CA TYR A 451 29.30 6.13 24.81
C TYR A 451 29.49 6.43 26.30
N PHE A 452 29.13 5.45 27.12
CA PHE A 452 29.15 5.50 28.58
C PHE A 452 30.20 4.52 29.14
N PRO A 453 30.59 4.64 30.43
CA PRO A 453 31.40 3.63 31.09
C PRO A 453 30.77 2.24 30.98
N LEU A 454 31.59 1.21 30.77
CA LEU A 454 31.10 -0.17 30.82
C LEU A 454 30.94 -0.62 32.27
N HIS A 455 29.82 -1.29 32.58
CA HIS A 455 29.63 -1.97 33.86
C HIS A 455 30.58 -3.18 33.97
N GLU A 456 30.92 -3.59 35.19
CA GLU A 456 31.92 -4.65 35.43
C GLU A 456 31.60 -5.97 34.72
N GLU A 457 30.33 -6.36 34.65
CA GLU A 457 29.90 -7.57 33.93
C GLU A 457 30.13 -7.45 32.42
N ALA A 458 29.87 -6.27 31.86
CA ALA A 458 30.12 -5.98 30.46
C ALA A 458 31.63 -6.00 30.15
N LYS A 459 32.46 -5.38 31.00
CA LYS A 459 33.93 -5.38 30.87
C LYS A 459 34.49 -6.81 30.87
N ARG A 460 34.08 -7.63 31.83
CA ARG A 460 34.52 -9.04 31.93
C ARG A 460 34.22 -9.82 30.65
N LEU A 461 33.05 -9.62 30.04
CA LEU A 461 32.70 -10.28 28.78
C LEU A 461 33.59 -9.83 27.63
N VAL A 462 33.79 -8.52 27.48
CA VAL A 462 34.61 -7.95 26.40
C VAL A 462 36.07 -8.43 26.52
N GLU A 463 36.62 -8.46 27.74
CA GLU A 463 37.97 -8.95 28.03
C GLU A 463 38.09 -10.46 27.80
N MET A 464 37.09 -11.25 28.21
CA MET A 464 37.07 -12.71 28.03
C MET A 464 37.14 -13.12 26.56
N PHE A 465 36.53 -12.34 25.66
CA PHE A 465 36.55 -12.60 24.21
C PHE A 465 37.61 -11.80 23.45
N ASN A 466 38.54 -11.16 24.17
CA ASN A 466 39.62 -10.35 23.60
C ASN A 466 39.13 -9.33 22.57
N ILE A 467 38.01 -8.67 22.89
CA ILE A 467 37.47 -7.58 22.09
C ILE A 467 38.13 -6.29 22.58
N TYR A 468 38.76 -5.54 21.68
CA TYR A 468 39.32 -4.24 22.03
C TYR A 468 38.19 -3.27 22.32
N TYR A 469 38.29 -2.48 23.39
CA TYR A 469 37.26 -1.51 23.72
C TYR A 469 37.81 -0.17 24.18
N LEU A 470 36.99 0.86 23.98
CA LEU A 470 37.15 2.18 24.56
C LEU A 470 35.78 2.62 25.09
N ASP A 471 35.72 2.97 26.36
CA ASP A 471 34.49 3.45 26.99
C ASP A 471 34.51 4.95 27.23
N SER A 472 33.35 5.48 27.62
CA SER A 472 33.14 6.89 27.90
C SER A 472 33.54 7.80 26.72
N ILE A 473 33.26 7.39 25.47
CA ILE A 473 33.71 8.18 24.31
C ILE A 473 33.06 9.57 24.24
N LEU A 474 31.92 9.78 24.92
CA LEU A 474 31.28 11.10 25.00
C LEU A 474 32.09 12.13 25.80
N SER A 475 32.94 11.69 26.74
CA SER A 475 33.82 12.57 27.51
C SER A 475 35.22 12.71 26.90
N ARG A 476 35.47 12.04 25.77
CA ARG A 476 36.74 12.08 25.04
C ARG A 476 36.60 12.93 23.78
N ASP A 477 37.71 13.51 23.35
CA ASP A 477 37.77 14.14 22.03
C ASP A 477 37.68 13.04 20.94
N PRO A 478 36.69 13.10 20.02
CA PRO A 478 36.56 12.14 18.92
C PRO A 478 37.84 11.99 18.08
N GLU A 479 38.63 13.06 17.95
CA GLU A 479 39.90 13.00 17.22
C GLU A 479 40.93 12.13 17.94
N GLN A 480 41.01 12.25 19.27
CA GLN A 480 41.89 11.40 20.08
C GLN A 480 41.42 9.96 20.10
N VAL A 481 40.11 9.71 20.09
CA VAL A 481 39.55 8.36 19.94
C VAL A 481 40.00 7.74 18.63
N ALA A 482 39.87 8.48 17.51
CA ALA A 482 40.36 8.03 16.20
C ALA A 482 41.86 7.71 16.25
N LEU A 483 42.70 8.61 16.77
CA LEU A 483 44.14 8.40 16.91
C LEU A 483 44.49 7.16 17.75
N THR A 484 43.75 6.90 18.83
CA THR A 484 43.97 5.74 19.71
C THR A 484 43.72 4.42 18.98
N LEU A 485 42.71 4.38 18.11
CA LEU A 485 42.43 3.23 17.23
C LEU A 485 43.61 2.95 16.27
N PHE A 486 44.33 4.00 15.85
CA PHE A 486 45.53 3.87 15.01
C PHE A 486 46.81 3.54 15.78
N SER A 487 46.96 3.98 17.03
CA SER A 487 48.18 3.73 17.81
C SER A 487 48.20 2.32 18.40
N ASN A 488 47.06 1.82 18.87
CA ASN A 488 46.97 0.47 19.42
C ASN A 488 47.04 -0.61 18.34
N SER A 489 46.65 -0.30 17.09
CA SER A 489 46.88 -1.19 15.95
C SER A 489 48.36 -1.27 15.54
N ARG A 490 49.19 -0.24 15.78
CA ARG A 490 50.65 -0.29 15.52
C ARG A 490 51.45 -1.12 16.53
N LYS A 491 50.94 -1.34 17.75
CA LYS A 491 51.59 -2.27 18.70
C LYS A 491 51.53 -3.74 18.25
N ILE A 492 50.85 -4.04 17.15
CA ILE A 492 50.65 -5.40 16.61
C ILE A 492 51.59 -5.67 15.40
N SER A 493 52.22 -4.66 14.81
CA SER A 493 53.39 -4.89 13.95
C SER A 493 54.64 -4.94 14.83
N GLY A 494 55.08 -6.15 15.18
CA GLY A 494 56.25 -6.38 16.01
C GLY A 494 57.51 -5.72 15.43
N GLU A 495 57.85 -4.53 15.93
CA GLU A 495 59.23 -4.07 16.03
C GLU A 495 59.58 -3.99 17.51
N THR A 496 60.04 -5.11 18.04
CA THR A 496 61.04 -5.08 19.11
C THR A 496 62.26 -4.36 18.57
N ARG A 497 62.42 -3.07 18.91
CA ARG A 497 63.74 -2.43 18.86
C ARG A 497 64.60 -3.05 19.95
N SER A 498 65.37 -4.07 19.57
CA SER A 498 66.70 -4.29 20.15
C SER A 498 67.66 -3.32 19.48
N GLY A 499 68.19 -2.38 20.27
CA GLY A 499 69.16 -1.35 19.88
C GLY A 499 69.33 -0.36 21.00
#